data_AF-A0A969GBY0-F1
#
_entry.id   AF-A0A969GBY0-F1
#
_cell.length_a   1.000
_cell.length_b   1.000
_cell.length_c   1.000
_cell.angle_alpha   90.00
_cell.angle_beta   90.00
_cell.angle_gamma   90.00
#
_symmetry.space_group_name_H-M   'P 1'
#
loop_
_entity.id
_entity.type
_entity.pdbx_description
1 polymer ?
#
loop_
_entity_poly.entity_id
_entity_poly.type
_entity_poly.pdbx_seq_one_letter_code
_entity_poly.pdbx_strand_id
1 'polypeptide(L)'
;MGCVKTYSEESEKGEYYLTDTVELASQDHFSVLATLMDNLEETIGINTRVHLAEVEVAMRKRINTEHMLNGVTLADPASTYIEADVKI
;
A
#
# COMPACT_ATOMS: atom_id res chain seq x y z
N MET A 1 -15.31 -6.34 -25.36
CA MET A 1 -14.20 -5.92 -24.50
C MET A 1 -13.35 -4.94 -25.30
N GLY A 2 -13.47 -3.64 -25.06
CA GLY A 2 -12.60 -2.63 -25.68
C GLY A 2 -11.31 -2.51 -24.88
N CYS A 3 -10.18 -2.26 -25.53
CA CYS A 3 -8.96 -1.83 -24.85
C CYS A 3 -8.70 -0.37 -25.26
N VAL A 4 -8.16 0.42 -24.33
CA VAL A 4 -7.62 1.75 -24.64
C VAL A 4 -6.44 1.50 -25.59
N LYS A 5 -6.56 1.97 -26.84
CA LYS A 5 -5.54 1.75 -27.89
C LYS A 5 -4.55 2.92 -27.99
N THR A 6 -4.77 3.96 -27.20
CA THR A 6 -4.04 5.22 -27.21
C THR A 6 -3.05 5.22 -26.05
N TYR A 7 -1.83 5.68 -26.29
CA TYR A 7 -0.78 5.80 -25.28
C TYR A 7 -0.69 7.25 -24.79
N SER A 8 -0.27 7.45 -23.54
CA SER A 8 0.01 8.79 -23.03
C SER A 8 1.26 9.38 -23.68
N GLU A 9 1.42 10.69 -23.62
CA GLU A 9 2.66 11.33 -24.05
C GLU A 9 3.81 10.96 -23.11
N GLU A 10 5.01 10.88 -23.67
CA GLU A 10 6.21 10.56 -22.90
C GLU A 10 6.58 11.76 -22.02
N SER A 11 6.76 11.52 -20.72
CA SER A 11 7.15 12.58 -19.78
C SER A 11 8.55 13.12 -20.07
N GLU A 12 8.91 14.26 -19.47
CA GLU A 12 10.26 14.86 -19.59
C GLU A 12 11.40 13.90 -19.17
N LYS A 13 11.08 12.82 -18.45
CA LYS A 13 12.02 11.78 -18.01
C LYS A 13 12.10 10.57 -18.95
N GLY A 14 11.32 10.54 -20.03
CA GLY A 14 11.27 9.38 -20.93
C GLY A 14 10.36 8.25 -20.43
N GLU A 15 9.43 8.55 -19.51
CA GLU A 15 8.56 7.56 -18.87
C GLU A 15 7.10 7.79 -19.26
N TYR A 16 6.36 6.69 -19.47
CA TYR A 16 4.91 6.68 -19.59
C TYR A 16 4.30 6.32 -18.23
N TYR A 17 3.39 7.15 -17.71
CA TYR A 17 2.80 6.88 -16.41
C TYR A 17 1.56 5.98 -16.54
N LEU A 18 1.53 4.92 -15.72
CA LEU A 18 0.35 4.06 -15.60
C LEU A 18 -0.90 4.88 -15.16
N THR A 19 -0.72 5.94 -14.38
CA THR A 19 -1.80 6.80 -13.91
C THR A 19 -2.53 7.53 -15.04
N ASP A 20 -1.85 7.82 -16.15
CA ASP A 20 -2.46 8.50 -17.30
C ASP A 20 -3.52 7.63 -17.98
N THR A 21 -3.44 6.31 -17.81
CA THR A 21 -4.44 5.37 -18.35
C THR A 21 -5.84 5.63 -17.81
N VAL A 22 -5.96 6.21 -16.60
CA VAL A 22 -7.25 6.60 -16.01
C VAL A 22 -7.89 7.74 -16.81
N GLU A 23 -7.09 8.75 -17.17
CA GLU A 23 -7.55 9.86 -18.01
C GLU A 23 -7.92 9.39 -19.41
N LEU A 24 -7.05 8.58 -20.04
CA LEU A 24 -7.29 8.03 -21.38
C LEU A 24 -8.56 7.16 -21.42
N ALA A 25 -8.78 6.32 -20.41
CA ALA A 25 -9.99 5.51 -20.32
C ALA A 25 -11.25 6.37 -20.19
N SER A 26 -11.17 7.47 -19.43
CA SER A 26 -12.27 8.43 -19.29
C SER A 26 -12.58 9.15 -20.61
N GLN A 27 -11.54 9.57 -21.34
CA GLN A 27 -11.68 10.22 -22.67
C GLN A 27 -12.28 9.28 -23.71
N ASP A 28 -11.92 7.99 -23.69
CA ASP A 28 -12.48 6.94 -24.54
C ASP A 28 -13.90 6.49 -24.10
N HIS A 29 -14.52 7.19 -23.14
CA HIS A 29 -15.85 6.91 -22.59
C HIS A 29 -16.01 5.52 -21.95
N PHE A 30 -14.91 4.93 -21.46
CA PHE A 30 -14.98 3.76 -20.60
C PHE A 30 -15.45 4.14 -19.19
N SER A 31 -16.03 3.17 -18.47
CA SER A 31 -16.38 3.36 -17.06
C SER A 31 -15.12 3.33 -16.20
N VAL A 32 -14.91 4.38 -15.42
CA VAL A 32 -13.84 4.51 -14.44
C VAL A 32 -14.46 4.61 -13.05
N LEU A 33 -14.01 3.77 -12.11
CA LEU A 33 -14.51 3.72 -10.74
C LEU A 33 -13.35 3.86 -9.76
N ALA A 34 -13.52 4.73 -8.78
CA ALA A 34 -12.62 4.86 -7.64
C ALA A 34 -13.25 4.19 -6.42
N THR A 35 -12.46 3.45 -5.65
CA THR A 35 -12.88 2.87 -4.36
C THR A 35 -12.10 3.53 -3.25
N LEU A 36 -12.80 4.02 -2.22
CA LEU A 36 -12.17 4.58 -1.04
C LEU A 36 -11.76 3.45 -0.10
N MET A 37 -10.57 3.57 0.47
CA MET A 37 -10.08 2.66 1.50
C MET A 37 -10.42 3.21 2.89
N ASP A 38 -10.96 2.35 3.75
CA ASP A 38 -11.31 2.73 5.13
C ASP A 38 -10.07 2.84 6.03
N ASN A 39 -9.02 2.07 5.72
CA ASN A 39 -7.78 2.02 6.48
C ASN A 39 -6.62 2.63 5.67
N LEU A 40 -6.20 3.83 6.06
CA LEU A 40 -5.09 4.51 5.39
C LEU A 40 -3.78 3.71 5.49
N GLU A 41 -3.55 3.00 6.60
CA GLU A 41 -2.32 2.21 6.81
C GLU A 41 -2.10 1.15 5.71
N GLU A 42 -3.16 0.68 5.05
CA GLU A 42 -3.08 -0.32 3.97
C GLU A 42 -2.69 0.29 2.62
N THR A 43 -2.67 1.61 2.51
CA THR A 43 -2.40 2.33 1.25
C THR A 43 -1.09 3.13 1.26
N ILE A 44 -0.31 3.04 2.34
CA ILE A 44 0.93 3.81 2.48
C ILE A 44 1.97 3.36 1.45
N GLY A 45 2.41 4.29 0.61
CA GLY A 45 3.49 4.08 -0.36
C GLY A 45 4.88 4.30 0.24
N ILE A 46 5.78 3.35 0.02
CA ILE A 46 7.16 3.41 0.54
C ILE A 46 8.11 3.90 -0.55
N ASN A 47 8.50 5.16 -0.45
CA ASN A 47 9.46 5.79 -1.38
C ASN A 47 10.78 6.18 -0.70
N THR A 48 10.80 6.19 0.64
CA THR A 48 11.96 6.58 1.44
C THR A 48 12.10 5.67 2.65
N ARG A 49 13.26 5.70 3.30
CA ARG A 49 13.50 4.98 4.55
C ARG A 49 12.63 5.49 5.71
N VAL A 50 12.20 6.75 5.67
CA VAL A 50 11.29 7.31 6.66
C VAL A 50 9.91 6.65 6.51
N HIS A 51 9.40 6.51 5.29
CA HIS A 51 8.13 5.81 5.04
C HIS A 51 8.21 4.34 5.46
N LEU A 52 9.35 3.68 5.22
CA LEU A 52 9.56 2.30 5.66
C LEU A 52 9.44 2.17 7.18
N ALA A 53 10.08 3.07 7.93
CA ALA A 53 10.01 3.07 9.39
C ALA A 53 8.58 3.33 9.91
N GLU A 54 7.80 4.18 9.24
CA GLU A 54 6.39 4.43 9.56
C GLU A 54 5.53 3.17 9.38
N VAL A 55 5.66 2.47 8.24
CA VAL A 55 4.92 1.23 7.97
C VAL A 55 5.34 0.09 8.91
N GLU A 56 6.62 0.02 9.27
CA GLU A 56 7.15 -0.98 10.20
C GLU A 56 6.51 -0.87 11.59
N VAL A 57 6.24 0.34 12.08
CA VAL A 57 5.52 0.55 13.35
C VAL A 57 4.11 -0.03 13.29
N ALA A 58 3.39 0.18 12.18
CA ALA A 58 2.04 -0.37 11.99
C ALA A 58 2.08 -1.91 11.95
N MET A 59 3.02 -2.49 11.21
CA MET A 59 3.18 -3.95 11.13
C MET A 59 3.58 -4.57 12.47
N ARG A 60 4.53 -3.97 13.19
CA ARG A 60 4.94 -4.42 14.54
C ARG A 60 3.75 -4.44 15.49
N LYS A 61 2.93 -3.39 15.48
CA LYS A 61 1.71 -3.32 16.29
C LYS A 61 0.74 -4.45 15.94
N ARG A 62 0.51 -4.75 14.66
CA ARG A 62 -0.39 -5.82 14.21
C ARG A 62 0.08 -7.20 14.69
N ILE A 63 1.35 -7.54 14.41
CA ILE A 63 1.94 -8.84 14.79
C ILE A 63 1.93 -9.03 16.30
N ASN A 64 2.38 -8.02 17.06
CA ASN A 64 2.41 -8.10 18.52
C ASN A 64 1.00 -8.24 19.10
N THR A 65 0.02 -7.54 18.54
CA THR A 65 -1.38 -7.66 18.96
C THR A 65 -1.90 -9.08 18.71
N GLU A 66 -1.59 -9.69 17.57
CA GLU A 66 -1.98 -11.07 17.26
C GLU A 66 -1.42 -12.05 18.30
N HIS A 67 -0.13 -11.99 18.61
CA HIS A 67 0.47 -12.85 19.64
C HIS A 67 -0.12 -12.60 21.02
N MET A 68 -0.39 -11.34 21.39
CA MET A 68 -1.00 -11.02 22.67
C MET A 68 -2.44 -11.54 22.80
N LEU A 69 -3.23 -11.45 21.73
CA LEU A 69 -4.57 -12.05 21.67
C LEU A 69 -4.53 -13.58 21.78
N ASN A 70 -3.43 -14.20 21.34
CA ASN A 70 -3.18 -15.64 21.47
C ASN A 70 -2.55 -16.04 22.83
N GLY A 71 -2.45 -15.11 23.78
CA GLY A 71 -2.03 -15.39 25.16
C GLY A 71 -0.57 -15.09 25.49
N VAL A 72 0.19 -14.53 24.55
CA VAL A 72 1.58 -14.12 24.80
C VAL A 72 1.61 -12.80 25.58
N THR A 73 2.34 -12.74 26.68
CA THR A 73 2.54 -11.48 27.40
C THR A 73 3.79 -10.76 26.88
N LEU A 74 3.61 -9.54 26.36
CA LEU A 74 4.71 -8.66 25.96
C LEU A 74 4.81 -7.50 26.95
N ALA A 75 5.96 -7.37 27.62
CA ALA A 75 6.17 -6.32 28.62
C ALA A 75 6.19 -4.91 28.01
N ASP A 76 6.78 -4.77 26.82
CA ASP A 76 6.72 -3.55 26.01
C ASP A 76 6.50 -3.90 24.54
N PRO A 77 5.24 -3.91 24.08
CA PRO A 77 4.90 -4.20 22.69
C PRO A 77 5.44 -3.17 21.69
N ALA A 78 5.75 -1.93 22.11
CA ALA A 78 6.22 -0.90 21.18
C ALA A 78 7.69 -1.10 20.80
N SER A 79 8.48 -1.75 21.67
CA SER A 79 9.91 -2.06 21.48
C SER A 79 10.21 -3.54 21.24
N THR A 80 9.18 -4.40 21.15
CA THR A 80 9.35 -5.83 20.84
C THR A 80 9.17 -6.10 19.35
N TYR A 81 10.13 -6.78 18.72
CA TYR A 81 10.11 -7.09 17.29
C TYR A 81 9.90 -8.59 17.09
N ILE A 82 8.82 -8.95 16.40
CA ILE A 82 8.49 -10.32 16.00
C ILE A 82 8.26 -10.29 14.48
N GLU A 83 8.92 -11.17 13.75
CA GLU A 83 8.73 -11.29 12.30
C GLU A 83 7.40 -12.02 12.00
N ALA A 84 6.78 -11.71 10.85
CA ALA A 84 5.41 -12.15 10.53
C ALA A 84 5.22 -13.68 10.56
N ASP A 85 6.26 -14.44 10.26
CA ASP A 85 6.19 -15.91 10.18
C ASP A 85 6.50 -16.61 11.52
N VAL A 86 6.92 -15.86 12.54
CA VAL A 86 7.27 -16.43 13.85
C VAL A 86 6.02 -16.93 14.56
N LYS A 87 6.13 -18.09 15.22
CA LYS A 87 5.09 -18.67 16.08
C LYS A 87 5.63 -18.80 17.50
N ILE A 88 4.78 -18.46 18.46
CA ILE A 88 5.07 -18.43 19.91
C ILE A 88 3.98 -19.24 20.61
#